data_AF-A0A4U5N0D4-F1
#
_entry.id   AF-A0A4U5N0D4-F1
#
_cell.length_a   1.000
_cell.length_b   1.000
_cell.length_c   1.000
_cell.angle_alpha   90.00
_cell.angle_beta   90.00
_cell.angle_gamma   90.00
#
_symmetry.space_group_name_H-M   'P 1'
#
loop_
_entity.id
_entity.type
_entity.pdbx_description
1 polymer ?
#
loop_
_entity_poly.entity_id
_entity_poly.type
_entity_poly.pdbx_seq_one_letter_code
_entity_poly.pdbx_strand_id
1 'polypeptide(L)'
;MPRVPRQPLSLADCALKQICADHNNLEKLLTVIEDLNITYTAKQQIRKVADFYQQFQFILPKTQVHSCLHIKDGVVKADLTFLNLYRKKLISCYKLHLSMIVCGNEQLFNATKHARRLQGDRELQRQEGELKTVSDAIKQLELLHNRPEMTNCLINLTLSLKQFMDYGWLDGVRFLLKVIRKRKDDHEAQTFQTVINIIFGKAGTKGKKWLRVMALEAGDLVMDLVWRSTNFYLMKPYFEALGRRELERHIEMLKAKAEEPKVEKKLEDLERFLAER
;
A
#
# COMPACT_ATOMS: atom_id res chain seq x y z
N MET A 1 -16.01 -10.51 -20.36
CA MET A 1 -14.80 -10.17 -19.58
C MET A 1 -13.83 -9.43 -20.48
N PRO A 2 -13.31 -8.25 -20.10
CA PRO A 2 -12.32 -7.55 -20.92
C PRO A 2 -11.03 -8.37 -20.99
N ARG A 3 -10.56 -8.66 -22.21
CA ARG A 3 -9.27 -9.30 -22.44
C ARG A 3 -8.19 -8.28 -22.05
N VAL A 4 -7.40 -8.58 -21.03
CA VAL A 4 -6.16 -7.82 -20.78
C VAL A 4 -5.34 -7.91 -22.06
N PRO A 5 -4.95 -6.79 -22.69
CA PRO A 5 -4.15 -6.84 -23.90
C PRO A 5 -2.85 -7.59 -23.59
N ARG A 6 -2.59 -8.68 -24.31
CA ARG A 6 -1.31 -9.37 -24.27
C ARG A 6 -0.30 -8.46 -24.96
N GLN A 7 0.27 -7.51 -24.22
CA GLN A 7 1.49 -6.84 -24.70
C GLN A 7 2.60 -7.91 -24.77
N PRO A 8 3.35 -7.98 -25.87
CA PRO A 8 4.48 -8.90 -25.97
C PRO A 8 5.49 -8.56 -24.86
N LEU A 9 5.99 -9.58 -24.18
CA LEU A 9 7.06 -9.44 -23.18
C LEU A 9 8.34 -9.00 -23.89
N SER A 10 9.11 -8.09 -23.29
CA SER A 10 10.42 -7.75 -23.82
C SER A 10 11.39 -8.95 -23.66
N LEU A 11 12.46 -8.99 -24.45
CA LEU A 11 13.51 -10.02 -24.31
C LEU A 11 14.10 -10.04 -22.89
N ALA A 12 14.21 -8.88 -22.25
CA ALA A 12 14.64 -8.75 -20.86
C ALA A 12 13.64 -9.41 -19.88
N ASP A 13 12.33 -9.21 -20.10
CA ASP A 13 11.29 -9.85 -19.28
C ASP A 13 11.31 -11.38 -19.43
N CYS A 14 11.58 -11.89 -20.64
CA CYS A 14 11.74 -13.32 -20.90
C CYS A 14 12.99 -13.90 -20.22
N ALA A 15 14.13 -13.21 -20.31
CA ALA A 15 15.38 -13.63 -19.67
C ALA A 15 15.24 -13.69 -18.14
N LEU A 16 14.61 -12.67 -17.52
CA LEU A 16 14.36 -12.66 -16.09
C LEU A 16 13.49 -13.83 -15.63
N LYS A 17 12.44 -14.16 -16.40
CA LYS A 17 11.60 -15.33 -16.09
C LYS A 17 12.38 -16.63 -16.16
N GLN A 18 13.25 -16.79 -17.15
CA GLN A 18 14.08 -17.97 -17.30
C GLN A 18 15.07 -18.12 -16.14
N ILE A 19 15.77 -17.05 -15.78
CA ILE A 19 16.68 -17.02 -14.60
C ILE A 19 15.93 -17.43 -13.32
N CYS A 20 14.72 -16.92 -13.12
CA CYS A 20 13.91 -17.28 -11.95
C CYS A 20 13.39 -18.73 -11.98
N ALA A 21 13.23 -19.32 -13.15
CA ALA A 21 12.81 -20.72 -13.30
C ALA A 21 13.98 -21.69 -13.06
N ASP A 22 15.17 -21.36 -13.56
CA ASP A 22 16.36 -22.20 -13.44
C ASP A 22 16.93 -22.20 -12.02
N HIS A 23 16.78 -21.08 -11.31
CA HIS A 23 17.17 -20.95 -9.90
C HIS A 23 15.97 -21.19 -8.98
N ASN A 24 15.52 -22.45 -8.89
CA ASN A 24 14.39 -22.93 -8.07
C ASN A 24 14.42 -22.53 -6.57
N ASN A 25 15.49 -21.89 -6.08
CA ASN A 25 15.58 -21.30 -4.76
C ASN A 25 16.00 -19.82 -4.87
N LEU A 26 15.06 -18.91 -4.65
CA LEU A 26 15.29 -17.46 -4.72
C LEU A 26 16.26 -16.93 -3.66
N GLU A 27 16.33 -17.55 -2.47
CA GLU A 27 17.33 -17.16 -1.46
C GLU A 27 18.74 -17.51 -1.94
N LYS A 28 18.90 -18.65 -2.59
CA LYS A 28 20.17 -19.05 -3.22
C LYS A 28 20.48 -18.20 -4.46
N LEU A 29 19.47 -17.71 -5.17
CA LEU A 29 19.66 -16.78 -6.29
C LEU A 29 20.20 -15.42 -5.79
N LEU A 30 19.69 -14.92 -4.66
CA LEU A 30 20.11 -13.66 -4.07
C LEU A 30 21.56 -13.66 -3.55
N THR A 31 22.10 -14.83 -3.19
CA THR A 31 23.51 -14.92 -2.78
C THR A 31 24.46 -15.03 -3.97
N VAL A 32 24.04 -15.67 -5.06
CA VAL A 32 24.90 -15.93 -6.23
C VAL A 32 24.80 -14.83 -7.29
N ILE A 33 23.76 -13.99 -7.26
CA ILE A 33 23.53 -12.93 -8.25
C ILE A 33 24.69 -11.94 -8.38
N GLU A 34 25.41 -11.66 -7.29
CA GLU A 34 26.56 -10.74 -7.35
C GLU A 34 27.69 -11.30 -8.21
N ASP A 35 27.82 -12.63 -8.24
CA ASP A 35 28.84 -13.35 -8.98
C ASP A 35 28.42 -13.64 -10.43
N LEU A 36 27.14 -13.44 -10.77
CA LEU A 36 26.67 -13.58 -12.14
C LEU A 36 27.24 -12.46 -13.03
N ASN A 37 27.83 -12.86 -14.17
CA ASN A 37 28.32 -11.95 -15.21
C ASN A 37 27.15 -11.36 -16.04
N ILE A 38 26.30 -10.59 -15.38
CA ILE A 38 25.14 -9.89 -15.95
C ILE A 38 25.18 -8.40 -15.62
N THR A 39 24.44 -7.59 -16.37
CA THR A 39 24.40 -6.15 -16.15
C THR A 39 23.85 -5.77 -14.79
N TYR A 40 24.27 -4.63 -14.24
CA TYR A 40 23.74 -4.08 -12.99
C TYR A 40 22.20 -3.96 -13.00
N THR A 41 21.64 -3.55 -14.14
CA THR A 41 20.19 -3.45 -14.34
C THR A 41 19.50 -4.80 -14.18
N ALA A 42 20.05 -5.87 -14.77
CA ALA A 42 19.52 -7.22 -14.61
C ALA A 42 19.62 -7.68 -13.15
N LYS A 43 20.74 -7.37 -12.46
CA LYS A 43 20.90 -7.66 -11.03
C LYS A 43 19.79 -7.01 -10.20
N GLN A 44 19.51 -5.73 -10.45
CA GLN A 44 18.44 -4.98 -9.78
C GLN A 44 17.05 -5.56 -10.06
N GLN A 45 16.78 -6.01 -11.28
CA GLN A 45 15.49 -6.61 -11.64
C GLN A 45 15.26 -7.95 -10.93
N ILE A 46 16.28 -8.80 -10.83
CA ILE A 46 16.18 -10.07 -10.09
C ILE A 46 15.97 -9.80 -8.59
N ARG A 47 16.67 -8.82 -7.99
CA ARG A 47 16.44 -8.41 -6.60
C ARG A 47 14.99 -7.99 -6.37
N LYS A 48 14.40 -7.21 -7.28
CA LYS A 48 12.97 -6.84 -7.21
C LYS A 48 12.04 -8.04 -7.29
N VAL A 49 12.39 -9.07 -8.07
CA VAL A 49 11.64 -10.31 -8.10
C VAL A 49 11.76 -11.02 -6.75
N ALA A 50 12.96 -11.13 -6.19
CA ALA A 50 13.15 -11.76 -4.88
C ALA A 50 12.43 -11.01 -3.75
N ASP A 51 12.48 -9.68 -3.74
CA ASP A 51 11.70 -8.83 -2.81
C ASP A 51 10.19 -9.13 -2.93
N PHE A 52 9.68 -9.28 -4.16
CA PHE A 52 8.29 -9.68 -4.39
C PHE A 52 8.00 -11.05 -3.76
N TYR A 53 8.86 -12.05 -3.96
CA TYR A 53 8.66 -13.36 -3.33
C TYR A 53 8.67 -13.29 -1.81
N GLN A 54 9.61 -12.55 -1.22
CA GLN A 54 9.70 -12.39 0.23
C GLN A 54 8.45 -11.68 0.79
N GLN A 55 7.99 -10.63 0.11
CA GLN A 55 6.79 -9.88 0.52
C GLN A 55 5.51 -10.69 0.44
N PHE A 56 5.40 -11.62 -0.51
CA PHE A 56 4.20 -12.39 -0.79
C PHE A 56 4.35 -13.89 -0.49
N GLN A 57 5.37 -14.25 0.30
CA GLN A 57 5.73 -15.63 0.62
C GLN A 57 4.61 -16.45 1.27
N PHE A 58 3.57 -15.80 1.81
CA PHE A 58 2.43 -16.48 2.40
C PHE A 58 1.44 -17.02 1.36
N ILE A 59 1.37 -16.39 0.18
CA ILE A 59 0.56 -16.87 -0.95
C ILE A 59 1.39 -17.79 -1.86
N LEU A 60 2.67 -17.45 -2.04
CA LEU A 60 3.56 -18.04 -3.03
C LEU A 60 4.33 -19.33 -2.65
N PRO A 61 4.34 -19.86 -1.40
CA PRO A 61 5.38 -20.81 -0.99
C PRO A 61 5.18 -22.22 -1.56
N LYS A 62 3.99 -22.54 -2.09
CA LYS A 62 3.64 -23.86 -2.63
C LYS A 62 3.33 -23.84 -4.12
N THR A 63 3.60 -22.72 -4.80
CA THR A 63 3.12 -22.51 -6.16
C THR A 63 4.30 -22.40 -7.13
N GLN A 64 4.14 -22.89 -8.36
CA GLN A 64 5.10 -22.69 -9.44
C GLN A 64 5.03 -21.24 -9.97
N VAL A 65 5.42 -20.28 -9.12
CA VAL A 65 5.22 -18.84 -9.32
C VAL A 65 6.00 -18.33 -10.53
N HIS A 66 7.17 -18.91 -10.84
CA HIS A 66 7.98 -18.53 -11.99
C HIS A 66 7.17 -18.58 -13.31
N SER A 67 6.27 -19.56 -13.45
CA SER A 67 5.39 -19.72 -14.62
C SER A 67 4.22 -18.71 -14.66
N CYS A 68 4.03 -17.96 -13.57
CA CYS A 68 2.92 -17.05 -13.35
C CYS A 68 3.35 -15.58 -13.25
N LEU A 69 4.64 -15.31 -12.98
CA LEU A 69 5.19 -13.96 -12.90
C LEU A 69 4.84 -13.15 -14.14
N HIS A 70 4.25 -11.99 -13.91
CA HIS A 70 4.06 -10.98 -14.94
C HIS A 70 5.07 -9.86 -14.69
N ILE A 71 6.07 -9.76 -15.57
CA ILE A 71 7.08 -8.71 -15.53
C ILE A 71 6.77 -7.76 -16.69
N LYS A 72 6.69 -6.46 -16.38
CA LYS A 72 6.51 -5.41 -17.39
C LYS A 72 7.42 -4.25 -17.01
N ASP A 73 8.21 -3.80 -17.98
CA ASP A 73 9.22 -2.76 -17.81
C ASP A 73 10.22 -3.10 -16.68
N GLY A 74 10.60 -4.38 -16.57
CA GLY A 74 11.52 -4.86 -15.53
C GLY A 74 10.97 -4.81 -14.10
N VAL A 75 9.65 -4.73 -13.93
CA VAL A 75 8.98 -4.72 -12.62
C VAL A 75 7.93 -5.81 -12.58
N VAL A 76 7.91 -6.59 -11.49
CA VAL A 76 6.84 -7.56 -11.23
C VAL A 76 5.53 -6.83 -11.00
N LYS A 77 4.54 -7.10 -11.86
CA LYS A 77 3.17 -6.60 -11.71
C LYS A 77 2.42 -7.60 -10.82
N ALA A 78 2.31 -7.26 -9.54
CA ALA A 78 1.76 -8.12 -8.50
C ALA A 78 0.31 -8.56 -8.82
N ASP A 79 -0.55 -7.61 -9.16
CA ASP A 79 -1.95 -7.81 -9.53
C ASP A 79 -2.13 -8.78 -10.71
N LEU A 80 -1.37 -8.57 -11.79
CA LEU A 80 -1.39 -9.43 -12.97
C LEU A 80 -0.81 -10.82 -12.68
N THR A 81 0.19 -10.90 -11.79
CA THR A 81 0.77 -12.16 -11.33
C THR A 81 -0.26 -12.98 -10.55
N PHE A 82 -0.98 -12.39 -9.60
CA PHE A 82 -2.05 -13.07 -8.86
C PHE A 82 -3.23 -13.46 -9.76
N LEU A 83 -3.60 -12.60 -10.71
CA LEU A 83 -4.63 -12.92 -11.69
C LEU A 83 -4.22 -14.13 -12.55
N ASN A 84 -2.94 -14.24 -12.90
CA ASN A 84 -2.42 -15.38 -13.66
C ASN A 84 -2.37 -16.66 -12.82
N LEU A 85 -1.96 -16.56 -11.55
CA LEU A 85 -2.02 -17.67 -10.58
C LEU A 85 -3.45 -18.22 -10.46
N TYR A 86 -4.45 -17.33 -10.38
CA TYR A 86 -5.86 -17.71 -10.35
C TYR A 86 -6.31 -18.38 -11.66
N ARG A 87 -5.98 -17.79 -12.82
CA ARG A 87 -6.34 -18.35 -14.14
C ARG A 87 -5.76 -19.75 -14.37
N LYS A 88 -4.57 -20.01 -13.84
CA LYS A 88 -3.91 -21.33 -13.85
C LYS A 88 -4.43 -22.26 -12.75
N LYS A 89 -5.43 -21.86 -11.97
CA LYS A 89 -6.04 -22.61 -10.86
C LYS A 89 -5.06 -22.95 -9.73
N LEU A 90 -4.01 -22.15 -9.57
CA LEU A 90 -2.99 -22.37 -8.53
C LEU A 90 -3.34 -21.70 -7.20
N ILE A 91 -4.20 -20.69 -7.23
CA ILE A 91 -4.81 -20.08 -6.05
C ILE A 91 -6.33 -20.04 -6.21
N SER A 92 -7.06 -20.07 -5.09
CA SER A 92 -8.51 -19.94 -5.11
C SER A 92 -8.94 -18.50 -5.45
N CYS A 93 -10.20 -18.31 -5.86
CA CYS A 93 -10.76 -16.97 -6.05
C CYS A 93 -10.75 -16.15 -4.74
N TYR A 94 -10.90 -16.82 -3.59
CA TYR A 94 -10.79 -16.17 -2.28
C TYR A 94 -9.36 -15.68 -1.99
N LYS A 95 -8.34 -16.50 -2.27
CA LYS A 95 -6.94 -16.05 -2.17
C LYS A 95 -6.66 -14.88 -3.10
N LEU A 96 -7.15 -14.92 -4.35
CA LEU A 96 -7.06 -13.80 -5.27
C LEU A 96 -7.67 -12.52 -4.66
N HIS A 97 -8.88 -12.61 -4.10
CA HIS A 97 -9.56 -11.48 -3.46
C HIS A 97 -8.70 -10.84 -2.36
N LEU A 98 -8.15 -11.66 -1.46
CA LEU A 98 -7.26 -11.18 -0.39
C LEU A 98 -5.98 -10.54 -0.95
N SER A 99 -5.38 -11.13 -1.99
CA SER A 99 -4.17 -10.58 -2.64
C SER A 99 -4.41 -9.19 -3.25
N MET A 100 -5.62 -8.88 -3.72
CA MET A 100 -5.93 -7.56 -4.29
C MET A 100 -5.86 -6.44 -3.26
N ILE A 101 -6.10 -6.74 -1.97
CA ILE A 101 -5.91 -5.78 -0.87
C ILE A 101 -4.45 -5.36 -0.83
N VAL A 102 -3.52 -6.31 -0.87
CA VAL A 102 -2.08 -6.03 -0.74
C VAL A 102 -1.52 -5.34 -1.98
N CYS A 103 -2.05 -5.67 -3.17
CA CYS A 103 -1.67 -5.02 -4.42
C CYS A 103 -2.35 -3.67 -4.65
N GLY A 104 -3.25 -3.27 -3.77
CA GLY A 104 -4.05 -2.05 -3.90
C GLY A 104 -4.94 -1.98 -5.14
N ASN A 105 -5.35 -3.12 -5.70
CA ASN A 105 -6.20 -3.16 -6.90
C ASN A 105 -7.68 -3.17 -6.51
N GLU A 106 -8.23 -1.97 -6.25
CA GLU A 106 -9.61 -1.77 -5.81
C GLU A 106 -10.66 -2.33 -6.79
N GLN A 107 -10.43 -2.19 -8.10
CA GLN A 107 -11.37 -2.67 -9.11
C GLN A 107 -11.51 -4.20 -9.07
N LEU A 108 -10.39 -4.92 -9.03
CA LEU A 108 -10.40 -6.38 -8.93
C LEU A 108 -10.85 -6.87 -7.56
N PHE A 109 -10.51 -6.15 -6.49
CA PHE A 109 -11.04 -6.42 -5.15
C PHE A 109 -12.57 -6.42 -5.14
N ASN A 110 -13.18 -5.36 -5.69
CA ASN A 110 -14.63 -5.24 -5.78
C ASN A 110 -15.26 -6.29 -6.69
N ALA A 111 -14.61 -6.64 -7.80
CA ALA A 111 -15.08 -7.68 -8.72
C ALA A 111 -15.07 -9.09 -8.10
N THR A 112 -14.23 -9.33 -7.09
CA THR A 112 -14.04 -10.66 -6.46
C THR A 112 -14.73 -10.81 -5.11
N LYS A 113 -15.45 -9.80 -4.62
CA LYS A 113 -16.09 -9.78 -3.28
C LYS A 113 -17.01 -10.96 -2.97
N HIS A 114 -17.62 -11.57 -3.99
CA HIS A 114 -18.53 -12.71 -3.83
C HIS A 114 -17.80 -14.04 -3.55
N ALA A 115 -16.48 -14.11 -3.77
CA ALA A 115 -15.67 -15.31 -3.55
C ALA A 115 -15.57 -15.73 -2.07
N ARG A 116 -15.95 -14.85 -1.14
CA ARG A 116 -15.92 -15.05 0.32
C ARG A 116 -16.85 -16.16 0.82
N ARG A 117 -17.84 -16.58 0.03
CA ARG A 117 -18.92 -17.49 0.49
C ARG A 117 -18.54 -18.98 0.56
N LEU A 118 -17.33 -19.40 0.15
CA LEU A 118 -17.08 -20.80 -0.22
C LEU A 118 -15.95 -21.54 0.53
N GLN A 119 -15.36 -21.02 1.60
CA GLN A 119 -14.33 -21.77 2.33
C GLN A 119 -14.63 -21.86 3.84
N GLY A 120 -14.83 -23.10 4.31
CA GLY A 120 -14.71 -23.47 5.71
C GLY A 120 -13.25 -23.34 6.17
N ASP A 121 -13.08 -22.92 7.42
CA ASP A 121 -11.80 -22.56 8.03
C ASP A 121 -10.79 -23.73 7.93
N ARG A 122 -9.89 -23.65 6.95
CA ARG A 122 -8.57 -24.26 7.05
C ARG A 122 -7.67 -23.27 7.77
N GLU A 123 -6.71 -23.77 8.54
CA GLU A 123 -5.66 -22.98 9.18
C GLU A 123 -5.06 -21.98 8.18
N LEU A 124 -5.44 -20.72 8.33
CA LEU A 124 -4.89 -19.63 7.54
C LEU A 124 -3.51 -19.30 8.12
N GLN A 125 -2.53 -19.09 7.25
CA GLN A 125 -1.29 -18.47 7.70
C GLN A 125 -1.59 -17.10 8.29
N ARG A 126 -0.79 -16.63 9.27
CA ARG A 126 -1.03 -15.38 10.00
C ARG A 126 -1.39 -14.21 9.08
N GLN A 127 -0.63 -13.99 8.01
CA GLN A 127 -0.88 -12.91 7.04
C GLN A 127 -2.20 -13.09 6.26
N GLU A 128 -2.59 -14.33 5.93
CA GLU A 128 -3.91 -14.60 5.31
C GLU A 128 -5.07 -14.31 6.29
N GLY A 129 -4.89 -14.64 7.58
CA GLY A 129 -5.83 -14.30 8.64
C GLY A 129 -5.99 -12.79 8.81
N GLU A 130 -4.88 -12.04 8.80
CA GLU A 130 -4.88 -10.58 8.84
C GLU A 130 -5.62 -9.98 7.63
N LEU A 131 -5.39 -10.51 6.42
CA LEU A 131 -6.11 -10.08 5.22
C LEU A 131 -7.60 -10.41 5.25
N LYS A 132 -7.98 -11.57 5.81
CA LYS A 132 -9.39 -11.91 6.05
C LYS A 132 -10.03 -10.87 6.96
N THR A 133 -9.41 -10.55 8.10
CA THR A 133 -9.91 -9.51 9.02
C THR A 133 -10.06 -8.15 8.34
N VAL A 134 -9.09 -7.75 7.49
CA VAL A 134 -9.17 -6.51 6.70
C VAL A 134 -10.34 -6.55 5.71
N SER A 135 -10.44 -7.59 4.89
CA SER A 135 -11.58 -7.81 3.98
C SER A 135 -12.91 -7.70 4.71
N ASP A 136 -12.97 -8.29 5.91
CA ASP A 136 -14.15 -8.36 6.73
C ASP A 136 -14.52 -6.97 7.27
N ALA A 137 -13.54 -6.21 7.76
CA ALA A 137 -13.72 -4.84 8.21
C ALA A 137 -14.15 -3.90 7.06
N ILE A 138 -13.57 -4.03 5.86
CA ILE A 138 -13.98 -3.23 4.68
C ILE A 138 -15.46 -3.48 4.37
N LYS A 139 -15.87 -4.75 4.31
CA LYS A 139 -17.28 -5.08 4.07
C LYS A 139 -18.20 -4.51 5.16
N GLN A 140 -17.80 -4.59 6.42
CA GLN A 140 -18.60 -4.04 7.51
C GLN A 140 -18.74 -2.52 7.39
N LEU A 141 -17.67 -1.80 7.04
CA LEU A 141 -17.74 -0.36 6.74
C LEU A 141 -18.67 -0.02 5.56
N GLU A 142 -18.81 -0.92 4.58
CA GLU A 142 -19.77 -0.75 3.48
C GLU A 142 -21.22 -0.96 3.89
N LEU A 143 -21.49 -1.75 4.93
CA LEU A 143 -22.83 -2.13 5.35
C LEU A 143 -23.37 -1.31 6.53
N LEU A 144 -22.48 -0.88 7.42
CA LEU A 144 -22.81 -0.14 8.62
C LEU A 144 -22.75 1.34 8.28
N HIS A 145 -23.90 1.97 8.00
CA HIS A 145 -24.01 3.43 7.98
C HIS A 145 -24.23 3.94 9.41
N ASN A 146 -23.31 4.76 9.92
CA ASN A 146 -23.42 5.49 11.20
C ASN A 146 -23.77 4.63 12.42
N ARG A 147 -23.13 3.44 12.56
CA ARG A 147 -23.31 2.59 13.73
C ARG A 147 -22.04 2.50 14.60
N PRO A 148 -22.15 2.29 15.92
CA PRO A 148 -21.01 2.18 16.83
C PRO A 148 -19.95 1.15 16.39
N GLU A 149 -20.38 0.08 15.73
CA GLU A 149 -19.52 -0.99 15.24
C GLU A 149 -18.54 -0.54 14.13
N MET A 150 -18.80 0.62 13.49
CA MET A 150 -17.86 1.21 12.54
C MET A 150 -16.55 1.64 13.22
N THR A 151 -16.58 2.09 14.48
CA THR A 151 -15.38 2.48 15.23
C THR A 151 -14.42 1.29 15.39
N ASN A 152 -14.95 0.12 15.73
CA ASN A 152 -14.16 -1.11 15.79
C ASN A 152 -13.57 -1.49 14.43
N CYS A 153 -14.31 -1.28 13.34
CA CYS A 153 -13.81 -1.52 11.99
C CYS A 153 -12.65 -0.59 11.64
N LEU A 154 -12.75 0.71 11.94
CA LEU A 154 -11.66 1.66 11.74
C LEU A 154 -10.43 1.33 12.58
N ILE A 155 -10.61 0.93 13.85
CA ILE A 155 -9.51 0.50 14.70
C ILE A 155 -8.80 -0.71 14.09
N ASN A 156 -9.55 -1.71 13.64
CA ASN A 156 -8.99 -2.89 12.97
C ASN A 156 -8.20 -2.51 11.72
N LEU A 157 -8.75 -1.66 10.85
CA LEU A 157 -8.04 -1.19 9.66
C LEU A 157 -6.78 -0.40 10.02
N THR A 158 -6.79 0.36 11.12
CA THR A 158 -5.63 1.10 11.61
C THR A 158 -4.52 0.16 12.05
N LEU A 159 -4.86 -0.91 12.79
CA LEU A 159 -3.91 -1.93 13.21
C LEU A 159 -3.32 -2.66 11.99
N SER A 160 -4.16 -3.03 11.02
CA SER A 160 -3.71 -3.67 9.78
C SER A 160 -2.82 -2.75 8.94
N LEU A 161 -3.12 -1.45 8.86
CA LEU A 161 -2.26 -0.48 8.19
C LEU A 161 -0.84 -0.45 8.76
N LYS A 162 -0.71 -0.52 10.10
CA LYS A 162 0.61 -0.60 10.74
C LYS A 162 1.36 -1.85 10.33
N GLN A 163 0.69 -3.00 10.33
CA GLN A 163 1.26 -4.28 9.92
C GLN A 163 1.66 -4.25 8.44
N PHE A 164 0.86 -3.66 7.57
CA PHE A 164 1.18 -3.52 6.14
C PHE A 164 2.42 -2.67 5.91
N MET A 165 2.61 -1.60 6.71
CA MET A 165 3.84 -0.82 6.70
C MET A 165 5.05 -1.64 7.19
N ASP A 166 4.84 -2.55 8.15
CA ASP A 166 5.87 -3.49 8.60
C ASP A 166 6.24 -4.52 7.53
N TYR A 167 5.25 -5.01 6.76
CA TYR A 167 5.47 -5.93 5.64
C TYR A 167 5.98 -5.27 4.35
N GLY A 168 5.97 -3.94 4.28
CA GLY A 168 6.41 -3.21 3.09
C GLY A 168 5.38 -3.12 1.97
N TRP A 169 4.11 -3.42 2.25
CA TRP A 169 3.01 -3.45 1.28
C TRP A 169 2.48 -2.05 0.95
N LEU A 170 3.26 -1.29 0.17
CA LEU A 170 3.00 0.12 -0.14
C LEU A 170 1.62 0.35 -0.80
N ASP A 171 1.28 -0.45 -1.81
CA ASP A 171 0.02 -0.29 -2.55
C ASP A 171 -1.18 -0.71 -1.71
N GLY A 172 -1.02 -1.70 -0.82
CA GLY A 172 -2.04 -2.04 0.17
C GLY A 172 -2.29 -0.92 1.17
N VAL A 173 -1.24 -0.23 1.63
CA VAL A 173 -1.38 0.96 2.47
C VAL A 173 -2.15 2.07 1.75
N ARG A 174 -1.82 2.34 0.48
CA ARG A 174 -2.55 3.33 -0.34
C ARG A 174 -4.04 2.98 -0.44
N PHE A 175 -4.34 1.72 -0.72
CA PHE A 175 -5.71 1.24 -0.82
C PHE A 175 -6.49 1.41 0.49
N LEU A 176 -5.92 0.98 1.62
CA LEU A 176 -6.60 1.11 2.91
C LEU A 176 -6.77 2.57 3.34
N LEU A 177 -5.82 3.45 3.03
CA LEU A 177 -5.98 4.89 3.27
C LEU A 177 -7.15 5.48 2.48
N LYS A 178 -7.32 5.09 1.21
CA LYS A 178 -8.49 5.51 0.41
C LYS A 178 -9.79 5.00 1.03
N VAL A 179 -9.82 3.74 1.46
CA VAL A 179 -11.01 3.15 2.11
C VAL A 179 -11.36 3.91 3.38
N ILE A 180 -10.39 4.19 4.25
CA ILE A 180 -10.60 4.97 5.47
C ILE A 180 -11.08 6.37 5.09
N ARG A 181 -10.37 7.08 4.21
CA ARG A 181 -10.69 8.46 3.82
C ARG A 181 -12.11 8.64 3.29
N LYS A 182 -12.65 7.68 2.53
CA LYS A 182 -14.05 7.69 2.06
C LYS A 182 -15.08 7.75 3.18
N ARG A 183 -14.69 7.44 4.42
CA ARG A 183 -15.54 7.43 5.62
C ARG A 183 -15.35 8.65 6.51
N LYS A 184 -14.62 9.69 6.07
CA LYS A 184 -14.37 10.91 6.86
C LYS A 184 -15.65 11.50 7.44
N ASP A 185 -16.69 11.58 6.62
CA ASP A 185 -17.95 12.26 6.97
C ASP A 185 -18.96 11.34 7.67
N ASP A 186 -18.68 10.03 7.72
CA ASP A 186 -19.53 9.01 8.38
C ASP A 186 -19.20 8.86 9.88
N HIS A 187 -18.21 9.60 10.40
CA HIS A 187 -17.63 9.37 11.73
C HIS A 187 -17.48 10.64 12.57
N GLU A 188 -17.45 10.46 13.89
CA GLU A 188 -17.03 11.51 14.81
C GLU A 188 -15.60 11.95 14.52
N ALA A 189 -15.42 13.27 14.38
CA ALA A 189 -14.15 13.89 14.04
C ALA A 189 -12.99 13.45 14.96
N GLN A 190 -13.28 13.20 16.25
CA GLN A 190 -12.27 12.79 17.24
C GLN A 190 -11.74 11.35 17.01
N THR A 191 -12.62 10.42 16.65
CA THR A 191 -12.21 9.04 16.31
C THR A 191 -11.33 9.05 15.07
N PHE A 192 -11.75 9.80 14.05
CA PHE A 192 -11.01 9.93 12.80
C PHE A 192 -9.64 10.60 13.00
N GLN A 193 -9.59 11.65 13.83
CA GLN A 193 -8.35 12.30 14.22
C GLN A 193 -7.39 11.32 14.91
N THR A 194 -7.89 10.51 15.84
CA THR A 194 -7.09 9.51 16.56
C THR A 194 -6.49 8.49 15.58
N VAL A 195 -7.31 7.94 14.68
CA VAL A 195 -6.88 7.00 13.63
C VAL A 195 -5.78 7.60 12.75
N ILE A 196 -6.00 8.81 12.22
CA ILE A 196 -5.05 9.45 11.30
C ILE A 196 -3.75 9.83 12.03
N ASN A 197 -3.81 10.32 13.27
CA ASN A 197 -2.62 10.59 14.10
C ASN A 197 -1.78 9.32 14.32
N ILE A 198 -2.43 8.20 14.62
CA ILE A 198 -1.76 6.91 14.82
C ILE A 198 -1.05 6.45 13.53
N ILE A 199 -1.72 6.55 12.39
CA ILE A 199 -1.15 6.16 11.09
C ILE A 199 0.01 7.09 10.72
N PHE A 200 -0.16 8.40 10.92
CA PHE A 200 0.88 9.39 10.65
C PHE A 200 2.14 9.16 11.50
N GLY A 201 1.99 8.90 12.80
CA GLY A 201 3.12 8.58 13.68
C GLY A 201 3.89 7.33 13.22
N LYS A 202 3.18 6.27 12.81
CA LYS A 202 3.82 5.08 12.23
C LYS A 202 4.52 5.39 10.90
N ALA A 203 3.91 6.19 10.02
CA ALA A 203 4.52 6.60 8.77
C ALA A 203 5.82 7.41 9.01
N GLY A 204 5.82 8.31 10.00
CA GLY A 204 6.99 9.08 10.41
C GLY A 204 8.16 8.21 10.84
N THR A 205 7.91 7.21 11.68
CA THR A 205 8.95 6.27 12.15
C THR A 205 9.48 5.35 11.05
N LYS A 206 8.68 5.03 10.04
CA LYS A 206 9.08 4.18 8.91
C LYS A 206 9.80 4.95 7.78
N GLY A 207 9.75 6.27 7.80
CA GLY A 207 10.53 7.14 6.91
C GLY A 207 9.75 7.78 5.75
N LYS A 208 10.46 8.63 5.01
CA LYS A 208 9.89 9.59 4.03
C LYS A 208 8.97 8.96 2.98
N LYS A 209 9.21 7.72 2.56
CA LYS A 209 8.36 7.07 1.54
C LYS A 209 6.91 6.92 2.01
N TRP A 210 6.68 6.65 3.30
CA TRP A 210 5.34 6.43 3.86
C TRP A 210 4.62 7.75 4.11
N LEU A 211 5.36 8.78 4.53
CA LEU A 211 4.83 10.14 4.62
C LEU A 211 4.39 10.68 3.25
N ARG A 212 5.11 10.36 2.17
CA ARG A 212 4.67 10.67 0.80
C ARG A 212 3.38 9.96 0.40
N VAL A 213 3.21 8.70 0.80
CA VAL A 213 1.94 7.98 0.57
C VAL A 213 0.79 8.63 1.34
N MET A 214 1.02 8.99 2.61
CA MET A 214 0.03 9.73 3.41
C MET A 214 -0.34 11.06 2.75
N ALA A 215 0.63 11.83 2.27
CA ALA A 215 0.39 13.07 1.57
C ALA A 215 -0.47 12.89 0.31
N LEU A 216 -0.15 11.89 -0.50
CA LEU A 216 -0.86 11.62 -1.75
C LEU A 216 -2.30 11.18 -1.52
N GLU A 217 -2.51 10.26 -0.58
CA GLU A 217 -3.80 9.57 -0.44
C GLU A 217 -4.72 10.21 0.61
N ALA A 218 -4.13 10.87 1.61
CA ALA A 218 -4.80 11.41 2.80
C ALA A 218 -4.24 12.78 3.22
N GLY A 219 -3.67 13.55 2.28
CA GLY A 219 -3.06 14.85 2.58
C GLY A 219 -4.02 15.83 3.23
N ASP A 220 -5.25 15.92 2.73
CA ASP A 220 -6.34 16.69 3.33
C ASP A 220 -6.58 16.32 4.81
N LEU A 221 -6.61 15.03 5.12
CA LEU A 221 -6.77 14.54 6.50
C LEU A 221 -5.58 14.91 7.39
N VAL A 222 -4.35 14.83 6.86
CA VAL A 222 -3.14 15.25 7.61
C VAL A 222 -3.19 16.74 7.90
N MET A 223 -3.57 17.56 6.91
CA MET A 223 -3.73 19.00 7.05
C MET A 223 -4.81 19.35 8.08
N ASP A 224 -5.96 18.67 8.03
CA ASP A 224 -7.13 19.01 8.85
C ASP A 224 -7.03 18.48 10.28
N LEU A 225 -6.48 17.28 10.47
CA LEU A 225 -6.59 16.53 11.72
C LEU A 225 -5.26 16.39 12.47
N VAL A 226 -4.13 16.29 11.76
CA VAL A 226 -2.81 16.07 12.39
C VAL A 226 -2.13 17.40 12.66
N TRP A 227 -1.95 18.23 11.62
CA TRP A 227 -1.21 19.48 11.72
C TRP A 227 -1.84 20.42 12.75
N ARG A 228 -3.18 20.50 12.76
CA ARG A 228 -3.90 21.34 13.73
C ARG A 228 -3.55 20.99 15.18
N SER A 229 -3.41 19.70 15.49
CA SER A 229 -3.20 19.20 16.86
C SER A 229 -1.74 18.92 17.22
N THR A 230 -0.78 19.29 16.37
CA THR A 230 0.64 18.95 16.60
C THR A 230 1.55 20.17 16.48
N ASN A 231 2.84 19.98 16.79
CA ASN A 231 3.86 21.03 16.71
C ASN A 231 4.69 20.92 15.42
N PHE A 232 5.41 22.01 15.12
CA PHE A 232 6.32 22.12 13.99
C PHE A 232 7.27 20.92 13.85
N TYR A 233 7.90 20.49 14.95
CA TYR A 233 8.93 19.44 14.91
C TYR A 233 8.37 18.07 14.50
N LEU A 234 7.13 17.77 14.86
CA LEU A 234 6.45 16.55 14.43
C LEU A 234 6.00 16.62 12.96
N MET A 235 5.74 17.81 12.43
CA MET A 235 5.42 18.02 11.01
C MET A 235 6.66 18.14 10.12
N LYS A 236 7.83 18.49 10.67
CA LYS A 236 9.07 18.68 9.91
C LYS A 236 9.42 17.48 9.00
N PRO A 237 9.37 16.21 9.44
CA PRO A 237 9.62 15.06 8.56
C PRO A 237 8.62 14.96 7.40
N TYR A 238 7.38 15.41 7.60
CA TYR A 238 6.35 15.44 6.57
C TYR A 238 6.63 16.55 5.54
N PHE A 239 7.04 17.74 5.99
CA PHE A 239 7.46 18.81 5.08
C PHE A 239 8.67 18.40 4.23
N GLU A 240 9.65 17.75 4.84
CA GLU A 240 10.79 17.17 4.12
C GLU A 240 10.38 16.10 3.10
N ALA A 241 9.32 15.34 3.39
CA ALA A 241 8.82 14.30 2.49
C ALA A 241 8.12 14.90 1.25
N LEU A 242 7.35 15.98 1.43
CA LEU A 242 6.68 16.73 0.35
C LEU A 242 7.66 17.44 -0.57
N GLY A 243 8.68 18.07 0.02
CA GLY A 243 9.67 18.85 -0.71
C GLY A 243 9.19 20.26 -1.07
N ARG A 244 10.16 21.14 -1.33
CA ARG A 244 9.97 22.60 -1.41
C ARG A 244 8.86 23.06 -2.35
N ARG A 245 8.84 22.58 -3.60
CA ARG A 245 7.85 22.99 -4.60
C ARG A 245 6.41 22.69 -4.18
N GLU A 246 6.21 21.54 -3.54
CA GLU A 246 4.90 21.12 -3.05
C GLU A 246 4.45 22.01 -1.88
N LEU A 247 5.38 22.36 -0.99
CA LEU A 247 5.13 23.26 0.14
C LEU A 247 4.81 24.68 -0.32
N GLU A 248 5.55 25.21 -1.31
CA GLU A 248 5.29 26.53 -1.88
C GLU A 248 3.86 26.62 -2.47
N ARG A 249 3.42 25.58 -3.20
CA ARG A 249 2.02 25.48 -3.66
C ARG A 249 1.01 25.46 -2.51
N HIS A 250 1.32 24.75 -1.42
CA HIS A 250 0.46 24.72 -0.24
C HIS A 250 0.38 26.10 0.43
N ILE A 251 1.49 26.85 0.49
CA ILE A 251 1.51 28.23 1.00
C ILE A 251 0.58 29.11 0.15
N GLU A 252 0.70 29.06 -1.19
CA GLU A 252 -0.17 29.84 -2.08
C GLU A 252 -1.66 29.53 -1.87
N MET A 253 -2.00 28.23 -1.75
CA MET A 253 -3.37 27.80 -1.46
C MET A 253 -3.88 28.28 -0.08
N LEU A 254 -3.00 28.31 0.93
CA LEU A 254 -3.34 28.78 2.26
C LEU A 254 -3.45 30.30 2.32
N LYS A 255 -2.61 31.04 1.59
CA LYS A 255 -2.69 32.51 1.48
C LYS A 255 -4.02 32.98 0.90
N ALA A 256 -4.60 32.20 -0.02
CA ALA A 256 -5.95 32.46 -0.53
C ALA A 256 -7.07 32.29 0.53
N LYS A 257 -6.77 31.75 1.72
CA LYS A 257 -7.68 31.51 2.84
C LYS A 257 -7.20 32.17 4.15
N ALA A 258 -6.32 33.17 4.04
CA ALA A 258 -5.54 33.71 5.16
C ALA A 258 -6.38 34.39 6.27
N GLU A 259 -7.65 34.72 6.01
CA GLU A 259 -8.53 35.36 7.00
C GLU A 259 -8.96 34.39 8.13
N GLU A 260 -8.70 33.09 8.01
CA GLU A 260 -8.97 32.12 9.07
C GLU A 260 -7.79 32.02 10.06
N PRO A 261 -7.98 32.21 11.38
CA PRO A 261 -6.91 32.09 12.39
C PRO A 261 -6.21 30.71 12.39
N LYS A 262 -6.89 29.68 11.87
CA LYS A 262 -6.39 28.30 11.75
C LYS A 262 -5.40 28.12 10.59
N VAL A 263 -5.33 29.08 9.68
CA VAL A 263 -4.44 29.11 8.52
C VAL A 263 -3.12 29.80 8.85
N GLU A 264 -3.15 30.79 9.74
CA GLU A 264 -1.98 31.56 10.20
C GLU A 264 -0.86 30.66 10.74
N LYS A 265 -1.14 29.82 11.76
CA LYS A 265 -0.16 28.85 12.29
C LYS A 265 0.45 27.95 11.20
N LYS A 266 -0.36 27.50 10.24
CA LYS A 266 0.14 26.62 9.17
C LYS A 266 1.07 27.36 8.22
N LEU A 267 0.76 28.63 7.92
CA LEU A 267 1.63 29.49 7.13
C LEU A 267 2.94 29.73 7.87
N GLU A 268 2.90 30.06 9.16
CA GLU A 268 4.09 30.25 10.00
C GLU A 268 4.98 29.00 10.02
N ASP A 269 4.42 27.82 10.24
CA ASP A 269 5.16 26.55 10.23
C ASP A 269 5.83 26.29 8.87
N LEU A 270 5.15 26.59 7.75
CA LEU A 270 5.71 26.42 6.41
C LEU A 270 6.80 27.43 6.10
N GLU A 271 6.57 28.69 6.42
CA GLU A 271 7.53 29.78 6.18
C GLU A 271 8.77 29.57 7.05
N ARG A 272 8.60 29.15 8.31
CA ARG A 272 9.70 28.70 9.17
C ARG A 272 10.49 27.55 8.54
N PHE A 273 9.82 26.50 8.06
CA PHE A 273 10.52 25.37 7.44
C PHE A 273 11.30 25.78 6.18
N LEU A 274 10.76 26.68 5.36
CA LEU A 274 11.45 27.20 4.17
C LEU A 274 12.61 28.12 4.51
N ALA A 275 12.54 28.83 5.65
CA ALA A 275 13.56 29.72 6.17
C ALA A 275 14.68 29.03 6.96
N GLU A 276 14.49 27.79 7.46
CA GLU A 276 15.52 26.98 8.15
C GLU A 276 16.64 26.48 7.20
N ARG A 277 16.98 27.24 6.16
CA ARG A 277 18.06 26.96 5.21
C ARG A 277 19.13 28.04 5.21
#